data_AF-A0AAD4R1D2-F1
#
_entry.id   AF-A0AAD4R1D2-F1
#
_cell.length_a   1.000
_cell.length_b   1.000
_cell.length_c   1.000
_cell.angle_alpha   90.00
_cell.angle_beta   90.00
_cell.angle_gamma   90.00
#
_symmetry.space_group_name_H-M   'P 1'
#
loop_
_entity.id
_entity.type
_entity.pdbx_description
1 polymer ?
#
loop_
_entity_poly.entity_id
_entity_poly.type
_entity_poly.pdbx_seq_one_letter_code
_entity_poly.pdbx_strand_id
1 'polypeptide(L)'
;METSKSFECMSTMIKCTGMLAFPTTTLRTILLHGPKNKKVRGLKRRRMCGCADTKYGEDEFEWIDHWDPNKYKNVYNQLDEKNFVNRISYPGPYSFDKYGQPLNPMGRTGLRGRGVLGAWGPCHAADAIISRFRPGTRILEAVLVRRKDNNKWAMSGGFVDRNVEEAKDPSISAIQEFTEEALNNKENAMLEVFWNNSKVQIYQGYVDDERNTDNSWMKQELELEDVKWVTVQKGWPNLDRGEEVWEAHMPFIRLFAATHGVEI
;
A
#
# COMPACT_ATOMS: atom_id res chain seq x y z
N MET A 1 -17.83 24.67 3.37
CA MET A 1 -17.14 24.26 4.62
C MET A 1 -16.64 22.86 4.39
N GLU A 2 -15.43 22.75 3.85
CA GLU A 2 -14.75 21.47 3.64
C GLU A 2 -14.18 21.02 4.97
N THR A 3 -14.70 19.92 5.51
CA THR A 3 -14.06 19.19 6.60
C THR A 3 -13.30 18.02 5.98
N SER A 4 -12.06 18.24 5.57
CA SER A 4 -11.12 17.15 5.37
C SER A 4 -10.80 16.58 6.75
N LYS A 5 -11.46 15.48 7.12
CA LYS A 5 -11.09 14.72 8.30
C LYS A 5 -9.80 13.98 7.99
N SER A 6 -8.66 14.58 8.36
CA SER A 6 -7.38 13.89 8.39
C SER A 6 -7.47 12.74 9.39
N PHE A 7 -7.54 11.50 8.88
CA PHE A 7 -7.35 10.31 9.68
C PHE A 7 -5.87 10.26 10.06
N GLU A 8 -5.52 10.74 11.25
CA GLU A 8 -4.20 10.48 11.83
C GLU A 8 -4.11 8.98 12.12
N CYS A 9 -3.32 8.26 11.32
CA CYS A 9 -2.90 6.89 11.62
C CYS A 9 -1.97 6.92 12.84
N MET A 10 -2.53 7.10 14.03
CA MET A 10 -1.85 6.85 15.29
C MET A 10 -1.89 5.34 15.58
N SER A 11 -1.19 4.55 14.77
CA SER A 11 -0.73 3.23 15.18
C SER A 11 0.79 3.28 15.24
N THR A 12 1.35 3.19 16.45
CA THR A 12 2.76 2.83 16.63
C THR A 12 3.01 1.56 15.82
N MET A 13 4.04 1.55 14.94
CA MET A 13 4.35 0.47 14.00
C MET A 13 4.46 -0.91 14.70
N ILE A 14 3.35 -1.62 14.84
CA ILE A 14 3.28 -2.89 15.56
C ILE A 14 3.63 -4.04 14.60
N LYS A 15 3.26 -3.92 13.32
CA LYS A 15 3.52 -4.98 12.32
C LYS A 15 4.97 -4.96 11.84
N CYS A 16 5.53 -3.78 11.53
CA CYS A 16 6.93 -3.66 11.07
C CYS A 16 7.97 -4.11 12.11
N THR A 17 7.65 -4.00 13.41
CA THR A 17 8.60 -4.27 14.51
C THR A 17 8.42 -5.66 15.15
N GLY A 18 7.42 -6.43 14.68
CA GLY A 18 7.18 -7.79 15.14
C GLY A 18 8.28 -8.76 14.68
N MET A 19 8.59 -9.77 15.51
CA MET A 19 9.43 -10.90 15.12
C MET A 19 8.65 -11.83 14.18
N LEU A 20 8.46 -11.45 12.93
CA LEU A 20 8.03 -12.37 11.88
C LEU A 20 9.23 -12.65 10.97
N ALA A 21 9.49 -13.94 10.75
CA ALA A 21 10.48 -14.35 9.76
C ALA A 21 9.92 -13.98 8.38
N PHE A 22 10.69 -13.23 7.59
CA PHE A 22 10.30 -12.90 6.22
C PHE A 22 10.10 -14.21 5.44
N PRO A 23 9.02 -14.36 4.64
CA PRO A 23 8.72 -15.61 3.93
C PRO A 23 9.86 -16.12 3.03
N THR A 24 10.80 -15.23 2.67
CA THR A 24 11.93 -15.52 1.78
C THR A 24 13.30 -15.28 2.43
N THR A 25 13.40 -14.90 3.70
CA THR A 25 14.71 -14.60 4.33
C THR A 25 14.77 -14.96 5.82
N THR A 26 15.84 -15.62 6.25
CA THR A 26 16.08 -16.08 7.64
C THR A 26 16.45 -14.97 8.63
N LEU A 27 16.29 -13.70 8.26
CA LEU A 27 16.69 -12.55 9.08
C LEU A 27 15.67 -12.27 10.19
N ARG A 28 16.17 -12.08 11.41
CA ARG A 28 15.36 -11.70 12.59
C ARG A 28 15.49 -10.20 12.85
N THR A 29 14.36 -9.49 12.90
CA THR A 29 14.29 -8.08 13.30
C THR A 29 14.58 -7.93 14.80
N ILE A 30 15.28 -6.86 15.19
CA ILE A 30 15.47 -6.53 16.61
C ILE A 30 14.18 -5.88 17.12
N LEU A 31 13.60 -6.43 18.19
CA LEU A 31 12.39 -5.92 18.82
C LEU A 31 12.60 -4.49 19.36
N LEU A 32 12.08 -3.50 18.65
CA LEU A 32 12.04 -2.11 19.11
C LEU A 32 10.86 -1.98 20.09
N HIS A 33 11.15 -1.97 21.39
CA HIS A 33 10.12 -1.79 22.41
C HIS A 33 9.58 -0.33 22.35
N GLY A 34 8.28 -0.16 22.09
CA GLY A 34 7.56 1.11 22.34
C GLY A 34 6.86 1.13 23.71
N PRO A 35 6.25 2.24 24.18
CA PRO A 35 6.37 3.65 23.76
C PRO A 35 6.78 4.58 24.93
N LYS A 36 7.48 5.70 24.66
CA LYS A 36 7.29 6.97 25.40
C LYS A 36 7.60 8.17 24.50
N ASN A 37 6.56 8.94 24.22
CA ASN A 37 6.61 10.36 23.85
C ASN A 37 7.68 11.09 24.68
N LYS A 38 8.78 11.45 24.03
CA LYS A 38 9.72 12.52 24.38
C LYS A 38 10.78 12.53 23.28
N LYS A 39 11.24 13.70 22.84
CA LYS A 39 12.45 13.83 22.01
C LYS A 39 13.62 13.17 22.76
N VAL A 40 13.89 11.88 22.50
CA VAL A 40 15.01 11.18 23.15
C VAL A 40 16.29 11.54 22.39
N ARG A 41 16.90 12.65 22.80
CA ARG A 41 18.34 12.84 22.65
C ARG A 41 19.01 11.73 23.47
N GLY A 42 19.60 10.74 22.79
CA GLY A 42 20.54 9.81 23.44
C GLY A 42 20.27 8.30 23.30
N LEU A 43 19.69 7.79 22.21
CA LEU A 43 19.86 6.36 21.90
C LEU A 43 21.33 6.10 21.50
N LYS A 44 22.15 5.66 22.46
CA LYS A 44 23.50 5.13 22.21
C LYS A 44 23.40 3.97 21.21
N ARG A 45 24.25 4.04 20.17
CA ARG A 45 24.41 3.10 19.04
C ARG A 45 24.17 1.64 19.45
N ARG A 46 22.95 1.13 19.29
CA ARG A 46 22.72 -0.33 19.23
C ARG A 46 23.11 -0.79 17.82
N ARG A 47 23.88 -1.89 17.72
CA ARG A 47 24.28 -2.48 16.43
C ARG A 47 23.00 -2.80 15.64
N MET A 48 22.86 -2.17 14.47
CA MET A 48 21.81 -2.50 13.50
C MET A 48 22.07 -3.91 12.97
N CYS A 49 21.00 -4.70 12.79
CA CYS A 49 21.08 -5.92 11.98
C CYS A 49 21.48 -5.55 10.53
N GLY A 50 22.10 -6.50 9.83
CA GLY A 50 22.63 -6.30 8.47
C GLY A 50 21.58 -5.85 7.44
N CYS A 51 22.05 -5.39 6.28
CA CYS A 51 21.17 -5.05 5.16
C CYS A 51 20.40 -6.29 4.72
N ALA A 52 19.07 -6.18 4.63
CA ALA A 52 18.19 -7.24 4.17
C ALA A 52 17.83 -7.07 2.69
N ASP A 53 18.81 -6.76 1.85
CA ASP A 53 18.54 -6.74 0.41
C ASP A 53 18.45 -8.19 -0.04
N THR A 54 17.26 -8.61 -0.46
CA THR A 54 17.14 -9.84 -1.23
C THR A 54 18.04 -9.67 -2.45
N LYS A 55 19.14 -10.42 -2.52
CA LYS A 55 19.98 -10.46 -3.71
C LYS A 55 19.20 -11.20 -4.81
N TYR A 56 18.25 -10.50 -5.43
CA TYR A 56 17.89 -10.81 -6.80
C TYR A 56 19.20 -10.71 -7.61
N GLY A 57 19.46 -11.69 -8.49
CA GLY A 57 20.68 -11.72 -9.28
C GLY A 57 20.95 -10.33 -9.88
N GLU A 58 22.21 -9.91 -9.86
CA GLU A 58 22.62 -8.64 -10.47
C GLU A 58 22.04 -8.60 -11.89
N ASP A 59 21.04 -7.74 -12.11
CA ASP A 59 20.42 -7.39 -13.41
C ASP A 59 19.10 -8.06 -13.87
N GLU A 60 18.35 -8.83 -13.07
CA GLU A 60 17.24 -9.62 -13.67
C GLU A 60 15.79 -9.07 -13.59
N PHE A 61 15.51 -7.99 -12.86
CA PHE A 61 14.11 -7.51 -12.73
C PHE A 61 13.95 -6.01 -12.85
N GLU A 62 13.29 -5.58 -13.93
CA GLU A 62 13.03 -4.16 -14.24
C GLU A 62 12.28 -3.44 -13.10
N TRP A 63 11.43 -4.13 -12.34
CA TRP A 63 10.65 -3.53 -11.25
C TRP A 63 11.47 -3.23 -9.97
N ILE A 64 12.74 -3.64 -9.90
CA ILE A 64 13.57 -3.53 -8.69
C ILE A 64 14.62 -2.43 -8.85
N ASP A 65 14.66 -1.48 -7.91
CA ASP A 65 15.75 -0.52 -7.83
C ASP A 65 17.07 -1.24 -7.61
N HIS A 66 18.12 -0.80 -8.28
CA HIS A 66 19.46 -1.32 -8.03
C HIS A 66 19.87 -1.19 -6.55
N TRP A 67 20.64 -2.16 -6.06
CA TRP A 67 21.03 -2.25 -4.65
C TRP A 67 21.92 -1.07 -4.21
N ASP A 68 22.75 -0.54 -5.11
CA ASP A 68 23.45 0.73 -4.89
C ASP A 68 22.56 1.89 -5.35
N PRO A 69 21.97 2.67 -4.41
CA PRO A 69 21.12 3.81 -4.73
C PRO A 69 21.89 4.96 -5.40
N ASN A 70 23.23 4.92 -5.43
CA ASN A 70 24.06 5.94 -6.08
C ASN A 70 24.40 5.59 -7.54
N LYS A 71 24.30 4.31 -7.93
CA LYS A 71 24.61 3.86 -9.30
C LYS A 71 23.57 4.37 -10.29
N TYR A 72 22.32 4.44 -9.85
CA TYR A 72 21.22 5.05 -10.59
C TYR A 72 20.92 6.37 -9.88
N LYS A 73 21.01 7.50 -10.60
CA LYS A 73 20.69 8.84 -10.08
C LYS A 73 19.17 8.98 -9.88
N ASN A 74 18.60 8.16 -9.01
CA ASN A 74 17.19 8.22 -8.63
C ASN A 74 16.90 9.60 -8.05
N VAL A 75 15.78 10.18 -8.45
CA VAL A 75 15.32 11.47 -7.93
C VAL A 75 14.24 11.25 -6.88
N TYR A 76 14.59 11.46 -5.62
CA TYR A 76 13.71 11.18 -4.49
C TYR A 76 12.81 12.36 -4.12
N ASN A 77 11.71 12.09 -3.41
CA ASN A 77 10.67 13.07 -3.04
C ASN A 77 9.95 13.75 -4.23
N GLN A 78 10.03 13.14 -5.41
CA GLN A 78 9.40 13.63 -6.63
C GLN A 78 9.06 12.47 -7.56
N LEU A 79 8.43 12.77 -8.69
CA LEU A 79 8.27 11.81 -9.77
C LEU A 79 9.62 11.59 -10.46
N ASP A 80 10.05 10.33 -10.55
CA ASP A 80 11.22 9.91 -11.29
C ASP A 80 10.83 9.61 -12.73
N GLU A 81 10.71 10.67 -13.53
CA GLU A 81 10.29 10.63 -14.94
C GLU A 81 11.13 9.66 -15.79
N LYS A 82 12.41 9.48 -15.44
CA LYS A 82 13.32 8.63 -16.20
C LYS A 82 13.01 7.15 -16.03
N ASN A 83 12.62 6.76 -14.82
CA ASN A 83 12.37 5.36 -14.47
C ASN A 83 10.85 5.08 -14.36
N PHE A 84 10.02 6.08 -14.62
CA PHE A 84 8.57 6.04 -14.42
C PHE A 84 8.17 5.59 -13.01
N VAL A 85 8.91 6.04 -11.99
CA VAL A 85 8.63 5.67 -10.59
C VAL A 85 8.14 6.88 -9.82
N ASN A 86 6.94 6.78 -9.24
CA ASN A 86 6.52 7.74 -8.23
C ASN A 86 7.33 7.53 -6.94
N ARG A 87 8.19 8.48 -6.59
CA ARG A 87 9.00 8.43 -5.36
C ARG A 87 8.50 9.42 -4.31
N ILE A 88 7.28 9.94 -4.46
CA ILE A 88 6.65 10.88 -3.53
C ILE A 88 5.99 10.10 -2.38
N SER A 89 6.37 10.45 -1.15
CA SER A 89 5.78 9.83 0.04
C SER A 89 4.62 10.64 0.61
N TYR A 90 3.98 10.06 1.62
CA TYR A 90 2.93 10.67 2.43
C TYR A 90 3.28 10.50 3.92
N PRO A 91 3.01 11.49 4.79
CA PRO A 91 2.32 12.77 4.55
C PRO A 91 3.21 13.89 3.99
N GLY A 92 4.47 13.61 3.69
CA GLY A 92 5.38 14.63 3.16
C GLY A 92 6.73 14.06 2.74
N PRO A 93 7.70 14.93 2.45
CA PRO A 93 9.02 14.51 2.00
C PRO A 93 9.77 13.75 3.11
N TYR A 94 10.51 12.73 2.72
CA TYR A 94 11.38 11.94 3.58
C TYR A 94 12.83 12.41 3.52
N SER A 95 13.54 12.14 4.61
CA SER A 95 14.97 12.47 4.76
C SER A 95 15.87 11.33 4.27
N PHE A 96 17.18 11.57 4.24
CA PHE A 96 18.18 10.60 3.80
C PHE A 96 19.17 10.31 4.92
N ASP A 97 19.69 9.08 4.93
CA ASP A 97 20.79 8.72 5.81
C ASP A 97 22.14 9.22 5.26
N LYS A 98 23.21 8.98 6.02
CA LYS A 98 24.57 9.43 5.65
C LYS A 98 25.14 8.77 4.38
N TYR A 99 24.46 7.75 3.84
CA TYR A 99 24.81 7.06 2.60
C TYR A 99 23.88 7.46 1.44
N GLY A 100 22.99 8.43 1.64
CA GLY A 100 22.04 8.88 0.64
C GLY A 100 20.80 7.97 0.49
N GLN A 101 20.60 7.01 1.40
CA GLN A 101 19.42 6.12 1.35
C GLN A 101 18.21 6.81 1.97
N PRO A 102 16.99 6.66 1.40
CA PRO A 102 15.76 7.13 2.03
C PRO A 102 15.63 6.65 3.48
N LEU A 103 15.08 7.49 4.35
CA LEU A 103 14.72 7.14 5.72
C LEU A 103 13.20 7.07 5.86
N ASN A 104 12.72 5.94 6.36
CA ASN A 104 11.31 5.73 6.63
C ASN A 104 10.73 6.86 7.52
N PRO A 105 9.68 7.58 7.06
CA PRO A 105 9.12 8.73 7.75
C PRO A 105 8.51 8.37 9.11
N MET A 106 8.11 7.11 9.31
CA MET A 106 7.58 6.59 10.59
C MET A 106 8.68 6.13 11.56
N GLY A 107 9.95 6.28 11.17
CA GLY A 107 11.10 6.01 12.01
C GLY A 107 11.71 4.63 11.78
N ARG A 108 12.50 4.19 12.75
CA ARG A 108 13.24 2.93 12.64
C ARG A 108 12.30 1.73 12.79
N THR A 109 12.45 0.78 11.89
CA THR A 109 11.90 -0.58 11.92
C THR A 109 12.90 -1.56 12.57
N GLY A 110 14.20 -1.24 12.51
CA GLY A 110 15.26 -2.13 13.00
C GLY A 110 15.91 -2.98 11.90
N LEU A 111 15.52 -2.76 10.65
CA LEU A 111 16.06 -3.43 9.45
C LEU A 111 16.50 -2.40 8.41
N ARG A 112 17.73 -2.50 7.90
CA ARG A 112 18.21 -1.64 6.80
C ARG A 112 18.11 -2.33 5.45
N GLY A 113 18.20 -1.55 4.38
CA GLY A 113 18.04 -2.04 3.01
C GLY A 113 16.58 -2.04 2.59
N ARG A 114 16.28 -2.56 1.41
CA ARG A 114 14.91 -2.60 0.89
C ARG A 114 14.08 -3.77 1.43
N GLY A 115 14.69 -4.79 2.00
CA GLY A 115 13.94 -6.01 2.32
C GLY A 115 13.53 -6.72 1.03
N VAL A 116 12.26 -7.11 1.00
CA VAL A 116 11.58 -7.70 -0.16
C VAL A 116 10.94 -6.66 -1.08
N LEU A 117 11.00 -5.37 -0.72
CA LEU A 117 10.38 -4.31 -1.49
C LEU A 117 11.23 -3.89 -2.70
N GLY A 118 10.54 -3.58 -3.79
CA GLY A 118 11.20 -3.26 -5.06
C GLY A 118 11.93 -1.91 -5.05
N ALA A 119 11.41 -0.87 -4.37
CA ALA A 119 12.00 0.48 -4.40
C ALA A 119 12.76 0.84 -3.14
N TRP A 120 13.71 1.75 -3.27
CA TRP A 120 14.13 2.61 -2.18
C TRP A 120 13.08 3.69 -1.93
N GLY A 121 12.71 3.90 -0.66
CA GLY A 121 11.66 4.86 -0.29
C GLY A 121 10.25 4.26 -0.37
N PRO A 122 9.23 5.03 -0.79
CA PRO A 122 7.86 4.55 -0.87
C PRO A 122 7.70 3.49 -1.98
N CYS A 123 7.03 2.40 -1.65
CA CYS A 123 6.53 1.39 -2.58
C CYS A 123 5.02 1.53 -2.66
N HIS A 124 4.54 2.02 -3.80
CA HIS A 124 3.14 2.32 -4.02
C HIS A 124 2.35 1.04 -4.32
N ALA A 125 1.20 0.92 -3.68
CA ALA A 125 0.17 -0.06 -3.98
C ALA A 125 -1.15 0.70 -4.15
N ALA A 126 -1.97 0.23 -5.08
CA ALA A 126 -3.22 0.88 -5.41
C ALA A 126 -4.36 -0.15 -5.35
N ASP A 127 -5.41 0.20 -4.64
CA ASP A 127 -6.62 -0.62 -4.49
C ASP A 127 -7.81 0.12 -5.06
N ALA A 128 -8.69 -0.63 -5.73
CA ALA A 128 -9.98 -0.14 -6.19
C ALA A 128 -11.12 -0.70 -5.33
N ILE A 129 -12.00 0.17 -4.86
CA ILE A 129 -13.29 -0.21 -4.29
C ILE A 129 -14.38 0.17 -5.27
N ILE A 130 -15.02 -0.84 -5.85
CA ILE A 130 -16.22 -0.66 -6.65
C ILE A 130 -17.43 -0.97 -5.78
N SER A 131 -18.32 0.01 -5.65
CA SER A 131 -19.31 0.08 -4.60
C SER A 131 -20.71 0.32 -5.16
N ARG A 132 -21.74 -0.17 -4.47
CA ARG A 132 -23.14 0.20 -4.75
C ARG A 132 -24.03 0.02 -3.53
N PHE A 133 -25.16 0.74 -3.52
CA PHE A 133 -26.30 0.34 -2.71
C PHE A 133 -27.12 -0.73 -3.44
N ARG A 134 -27.42 -1.84 -2.76
CA ARG A 134 -28.33 -2.84 -3.30
C ARG A 134 -29.71 -2.20 -3.58
N PRO A 135 -30.24 -2.30 -4.81
CA PRO A 135 -31.49 -1.65 -5.20
C PRO A 135 -32.64 -1.92 -4.23
N GLY A 136 -33.35 -0.86 -3.82
CA GLY A 136 -34.48 -0.94 -2.89
C GLY A 136 -34.11 -1.20 -1.43
N THR A 137 -32.81 -1.19 -1.09
CA THR A 137 -32.34 -1.39 0.29
C THR A 137 -31.32 -0.32 0.68
N ARG A 138 -30.95 -0.28 1.97
CA ARG A 138 -29.84 0.54 2.48
C ARG A 138 -28.55 -0.27 2.71
N ILE A 139 -28.46 -1.45 2.08
CA ILE A 139 -27.29 -2.32 2.20
C ILE A 139 -26.23 -1.85 1.21
N LEU A 140 -25.09 -1.42 1.73
CA LEU A 140 -23.90 -1.08 0.96
C LEU A 140 -23.16 -2.37 0.59
N GLU A 141 -22.84 -2.52 -0.68
CA GLU A 141 -22.06 -3.64 -1.21
C GLU A 141 -20.75 -3.07 -1.79
N ALA A 142 -19.60 -3.70 -1.46
CA ALA A 142 -18.29 -3.47 -2.12
C ALA A 142 -17.75 -4.75 -2.79
N VAL A 143 -17.23 -4.64 -4.00
CA VAL A 143 -16.65 -5.78 -4.72
C VAL A 143 -15.32 -6.13 -4.05
N LEU A 144 -15.20 -7.36 -3.56
CA LEU A 144 -13.95 -7.90 -3.06
C LEU A 144 -13.55 -9.14 -3.88
N VAL A 145 -12.29 -9.50 -3.78
CA VAL A 145 -11.73 -10.72 -4.37
C VAL A 145 -11.35 -11.70 -3.28
N ARG A 146 -11.52 -13.00 -3.54
CA ARG A 146 -11.12 -14.04 -2.61
C ARG A 146 -9.71 -14.49 -2.92
N ARG A 147 -8.79 -14.27 -1.97
CA ARG A 147 -7.39 -14.65 -2.14
C ARG A 147 -7.26 -16.18 -2.15
N LYS A 148 -6.38 -16.70 -3.02
CA LYS A 148 -6.15 -18.15 -3.17
C LYS A 148 -5.36 -18.77 -2.02
N ASP A 149 -4.53 -17.98 -1.35
CA ASP A 149 -3.59 -18.44 -0.32
C ASP A 149 -4.27 -18.73 1.03
N ASN A 150 -5.20 -17.86 1.45
CA ASN A 150 -5.83 -17.92 2.77
C ASN A 150 -7.37 -17.91 2.73
N ASN A 151 -7.97 -17.90 1.53
CA ASN A 151 -9.42 -17.87 1.31
C ASN A 151 -10.16 -16.68 1.95
N LYS A 152 -9.47 -15.63 2.37
CA LYS A 152 -10.07 -14.40 2.89
C LYS A 152 -10.45 -13.46 1.76
N TRP A 153 -11.43 -12.61 2.01
CA TRP A 153 -11.77 -11.52 1.11
C TRP A 153 -10.75 -10.39 1.21
N ALA A 154 -10.43 -9.77 0.08
CA ALA A 154 -9.52 -8.64 -0.01
C ALA A 154 -10.05 -7.63 -1.04
N MET A 155 -9.64 -6.36 -0.91
CA MET A 155 -9.79 -5.39 -1.98
C MET A 155 -8.97 -5.88 -3.16
N SER A 156 -9.43 -5.59 -4.38
CA SER A 156 -8.65 -5.86 -5.57
C SER A 156 -7.67 -4.73 -5.77
N GLY A 157 -6.39 -5.09 -5.79
CA GLY A 157 -5.32 -4.14 -5.86
C GLY A 157 -3.98 -4.84 -5.83
N GLY A 158 -2.96 -4.05 -6.09
CA GLY A 158 -1.63 -4.56 -6.33
C GLY A 158 -0.58 -3.48 -6.21
N PHE A 159 0.66 -3.85 -6.43
CA PHE A 159 1.73 -2.86 -6.56
C PHE A 159 1.50 -2.05 -7.82
N VAL A 160 1.73 -0.74 -7.74
CA VAL A 160 1.79 0.09 -8.95
C VAL A 160 2.97 -0.41 -9.78
N ASP A 161 2.67 -0.83 -11.01
CA ASP A 161 3.67 -1.34 -11.95
C ASP A 161 4.74 -0.27 -12.18
N ARG A 162 5.95 -0.69 -12.55
CA ARG A 162 7.10 0.20 -12.71
C ARG A 162 7.60 0.12 -14.13
N ASN A 163 8.26 1.19 -14.57
CA ASN A 163 8.84 1.31 -15.91
C ASN A 163 7.82 1.45 -17.04
N VAL A 164 6.55 1.69 -16.71
CA VAL A 164 5.50 2.10 -17.66
C VAL A 164 5.02 3.50 -17.29
N GLU A 165 4.63 4.32 -18.26
CA GLU A 165 4.25 5.70 -18.00
C GLU A 165 3.00 5.82 -17.12
N GLU A 166 2.12 4.83 -17.20
CA GLU A 166 0.90 4.67 -16.41
C GLU A 166 1.18 4.56 -14.91
N ALA A 167 2.39 4.11 -14.52
CA ALA A 167 2.85 4.01 -13.13
C ALA A 167 2.85 5.36 -12.37
N LYS A 168 2.80 6.48 -13.11
CA LYS A 168 2.75 7.83 -12.54
C LYS A 168 1.42 8.09 -11.83
N ASP A 169 0.34 7.44 -12.26
CA ASP A 169 -0.99 7.55 -11.69
C ASP A 169 -1.44 6.20 -11.07
N PRO A 170 -1.37 6.05 -9.74
CA PRO A 170 -1.81 4.83 -9.04
C PRO A 170 -3.24 4.40 -9.36
N SER A 171 -4.13 5.34 -9.76
CA SER A 171 -5.51 5.00 -10.10
C SER A 171 -5.63 4.16 -11.37
N ILE A 172 -4.62 4.18 -12.25
CA ILE A 172 -4.56 3.31 -13.43
C ILE A 172 -4.27 1.87 -13.00
N SER A 173 -3.29 1.65 -12.11
CA SER A 173 -3.00 0.32 -11.58
C SER A 173 -4.18 -0.25 -10.79
N ALA A 174 -4.87 0.57 -9.98
CA ALA A 174 -6.04 0.13 -9.22
C ALA A 174 -7.14 -0.48 -10.12
N ILE A 175 -7.46 0.17 -11.24
CA ILE A 175 -8.50 -0.33 -12.16
C ILE A 175 -8.03 -1.50 -13.04
N GLN A 176 -6.74 -1.56 -13.37
CA GLN A 176 -6.13 -2.71 -14.04
C GLN A 176 -6.21 -3.96 -13.16
N GLU A 177 -5.79 -3.85 -11.89
CA GLU A 177 -5.86 -4.92 -10.89
C GLU A 177 -7.31 -5.35 -10.64
N PHE A 178 -8.25 -4.39 -10.54
CA PHE A 178 -9.68 -4.72 -10.47
C PHE A 178 -10.15 -5.52 -11.70
N THR A 179 -9.73 -5.12 -12.89
CA THR A 179 -10.15 -5.77 -14.13
C THR A 179 -9.58 -7.18 -14.23
N GLU A 180 -8.31 -7.37 -13.86
CA GLU A 180 -7.68 -8.69 -13.81
C GLU A 180 -8.33 -9.57 -12.73
N GLU A 181 -8.36 -9.09 -11.50
CA GLU A 181 -8.74 -9.90 -10.36
C GLU A 181 -10.26 -10.05 -10.21
N ALA A 182 -11.07 -9.02 -10.44
CA ALA A 182 -12.52 -9.08 -10.22
C ALA A 182 -13.32 -9.39 -11.48
N LEU A 183 -12.83 -8.97 -12.66
CA LEU A 183 -13.52 -9.17 -13.94
C LEU A 183 -12.94 -10.31 -14.80
N ASN A 184 -11.85 -10.94 -14.36
CA ASN A 184 -11.11 -11.96 -15.12
C ASN A 184 -10.68 -11.43 -16.49
N ASN A 185 -10.07 -10.24 -16.53
CA ASN A 185 -9.60 -9.56 -17.74
C ASN A 185 -10.69 -9.24 -18.77
N LYS A 186 -11.96 -9.18 -18.34
CA LYS A 186 -13.05 -8.72 -19.22
C LYS A 186 -13.19 -7.22 -19.11
N GLU A 187 -12.93 -6.54 -20.22
CA GLU A 187 -13.14 -5.11 -20.37
C GLU A 187 -14.59 -4.72 -20.05
N ASN A 188 -14.74 -3.54 -19.45
CA ASN A 188 -16.03 -2.96 -19.14
C ASN A 188 -15.98 -1.45 -19.41
N ALA A 189 -16.35 -1.07 -20.63
CA ALA A 189 -16.31 0.32 -21.09
C ALA A 189 -17.11 1.28 -20.18
N MET A 190 -18.21 0.82 -19.56
CA MET A 190 -18.94 1.66 -18.61
C MET A 190 -18.12 1.92 -17.35
N LEU A 191 -17.48 0.88 -16.80
CA LEU A 191 -16.62 1.02 -15.64
C LEU A 191 -15.46 1.97 -15.92
N GLU A 192 -14.81 1.87 -17.07
CA GLU A 192 -13.75 2.80 -17.48
C GLU A 192 -14.24 4.24 -17.58
N VAL A 193 -15.42 4.46 -18.16
CA VAL A 193 -16.03 5.80 -18.22
C VAL A 193 -16.32 6.34 -16.82
N PHE A 194 -16.89 5.54 -15.92
CA PHE A 194 -17.16 5.97 -14.55
C PHE A 194 -15.85 6.26 -13.80
N TRP A 195 -14.90 5.33 -13.84
CA TRP A 195 -13.59 5.46 -13.20
C TRP A 195 -12.84 6.74 -13.61
N ASN A 196 -12.96 7.13 -14.88
CA ASN A 196 -12.30 8.34 -15.38
C ASN A 196 -13.05 9.63 -15.07
N ASN A 197 -14.34 9.58 -14.74
CA ASN A 197 -15.18 10.77 -14.54
C ASN A 197 -15.62 11.02 -13.11
N SER A 198 -15.72 9.98 -12.26
CA SER A 198 -16.35 10.07 -10.95
C SER A 198 -15.57 9.43 -9.79
N LYS A 199 -14.38 8.86 -10.03
CA LYS A 199 -13.61 8.23 -8.96
C LYS A 199 -13.21 9.23 -7.88
N VAL A 200 -13.14 8.76 -6.65
CA VAL A 200 -12.72 9.55 -5.50
C VAL A 200 -11.61 8.83 -4.75
N GLN A 201 -10.49 9.51 -4.54
CA GLN A 201 -9.43 9.02 -3.67
C GLN A 201 -9.87 9.19 -2.21
N ILE A 202 -10.15 8.07 -1.55
CA ILE A 202 -10.60 8.06 -0.14
C ILE A 202 -9.45 7.85 0.85
N TYR A 203 -8.32 7.32 0.37
CA TYR A 203 -7.10 7.20 1.17
C TYR A 203 -5.85 7.36 0.31
N GLN A 204 -4.86 8.04 0.87
CA GLN A 204 -3.48 7.96 0.42
C GLN A 204 -2.58 8.03 1.66
N GLY A 205 -1.64 7.11 1.81
CA GLY A 205 -0.82 7.14 3.02
C GLY A 205 0.13 5.98 3.23
N TYR A 206 0.95 6.15 4.26
CA TYR A 206 1.81 5.10 4.79
C TYR A 206 0.98 3.91 5.31
N VAL A 207 1.44 2.68 5.11
CA VAL A 207 0.83 1.48 5.70
C VAL A 207 1.81 0.80 6.63
N ASP A 208 1.40 0.54 7.88
CA ASP A 208 2.15 -0.33 8.80
C ASP A 208 2.10 -1.77 8.27
N ASP A 209 3.16 -2.16 7.58
CA ASP A 209 3.30 -3.42 6.85
C ASP A 209 4.57 -4.13 7.28
N GLU A 210 4.50 -5.44 7.49
CA GLU A 210 5.64 -6.26 7.92
C GLU A 210 6.85 -6.20 6.97
N ARG A 211 6.64 -5.81 5.71
CA ARG A 211 7.69 -5.65 4.70
C ARG A 211 8.50 -4.35 4.85
N ASN A 212 8.03 -3.40 5.64
CA ASN A 212 8.69 -2.11 5.78
C ASN A 212 10.05 -2.24 6.48
N THR A 213 10.99 -1.41 6.03
CA THR A 213 12.34 -1.30 6.57
C THR A 213 12.64 0.16 6.96
N ASP A 214 13.86 0.42 7.41
CA ASP A 214 14.37 1.77 7.63
C ASP A 214 14.51 2.55 6.30
N ASN A 215 14.55 1.87 5.15
CA ASN A 215 14.87 2.47 3.86
C ASN A 215 13.83 2.23 2.74
N SER A 216 12.83 1.39 2.97
CA SER A 216 11.74 1.13 2.03
C SER A 216 10.43 0.87 2.79
N TRP A 217 9.30 1.36 2.30
CA TRP A 217 8.02 1.20 3.00
C TRP A 217 6.82 1.20 2.07
N MET A 218 5.75 0.55 2.48
CA MET A 218 4.48 0.55 1.79
C MET A 218 3.79 1.92 1.87
N LYS A 219 3.34 2.40 0.73
CA LYS A 219 2.39 3.49 0.58
C LYS A 219 1.19 2.94 -0.18
N GLN A 220 0.01 3.28 0.27
CA GLN A 220 -1.24 2.82 -0.32
C GLN A 220 -2.05 4.00 -0.83
N GLU A 221 -2.59 3.84 -2.03
CA GLU A 221 -3.64 4.66 -2.62
C GLU A 221 -4.94 3.83 -2.70
N LEU A 222 -6.06 4.44 -2.33
CA LEU A 222 -7.38 3.80 -2.35
C LEU A 222 -8.36 4.67 -3.11
N GLU A 223 -8.80 4.14 -4.25
CA GLU A 223 -9.71 4.80 -5.17
C GLU A 223 -11.10 4.15 -5.08
N LEU A 224 -12.13 4.97 -4.91
CA LEU A 224 -13.52 4.56 -4.78
C LEU A 224 -14.31 5.00 -6.00
N GLU A 225 -15.13 4.08 -6.54
CA GLU A 225 -16.13 4.39 -7.56
C GLU A 225 -17.50 3.78 -7.19
N ASP A 226 -18.53 4.64 -7.15
CA ASP A 226 -19.90 4.24 -6.88
C ASP A 226 -20.67 3.96 -8.17
N VAL A 227 -20.97 2.70 -8.39
CA VAL A 227 -21.60 2.23 -9.63
C VAL A 227 -23.05 1.85 -9.43
N LYS A 228 -23.86 2.02 -10.49
CA LYS A 228 -25.25 1.54 -10.50
C LYS A 228 -25.39 0.12 -11.06
N TRP A 229 -24.50 -0.30 -11.95
CA TRP A 229 -24.67 -1.53 -12.74
C TRP A 229 -23.33 -2.19 -13.07
N VAL A 230 -22.61 -2.71 -12.07
CA VAL A 230 -21.48 -3.61 -12.34
C VAL A 230 -21.94 -5.05 -12.16
N THR A 231 -21.85 -5.81 -13.26
CA THR A 231 -21.95 -7.26 -13.24
C THR A 231 -20.57 -7.81 -12.87
N VAL A 232 -20.46 -8.32 -11.65
CA VAL A 232 -19.19 -8.85 -11.13
C VAL A 232 -19.18 -10.37 -11.25
N GLN A 233 -18.05 -10.95 -11.66
CA GLN A 233 -17.87 -12.41 -11.66
C GLN A 233 -17.47 -12.95 -10.27
N LYS A 234 -16.96 -12.09 -9.39
CA LYS A 234 -16.60 -12.39 -7.99
C LYS A 234 -17.50 -11.59 -7.04
N GLY A 235 -17.89 -12.21 -5.93
CA GLY A 235 -19.04 -11.77 -5.14
C GLY A 235 -18.81 -10.55 -4.25
N TRP A 236 -19.90 -10.14 -3.60
CA TRP A 236 -19.89 -9.15 -2.52
C TRP A 236 -19.77 -9.91 -1.19
N PRO A 237 -18.82 -9.57 -0.30
CA PRO A 237 -18.69 -10.23 0.98
C PRO A 237 -19.95 -10.00 1.81
N ASN A 238 -20.35 -11.00 2.59
CA ASN A 238 -21.42 -10.85 3.57
C ASN A 238 -20.84 -10.90 4.99
N LEU A 239 -20.46 -9.73 5.50
CA LEU A 239 -19.90 -9.58 6.84
C LEU A 239 -20.88 -10.04 7.93
N ASP A 240 -22.18 -9.83 7.74
CA ASP A 240 -23.23 -10.27 8.68
C ASP A 240 -23.31 -11.80 8.78
N ARG A 241 -22.80 -12.54 7.79
CA ARG A 241 -22.74 -14.01 7.78
C ARG A 241 -21.41 -14.57 8.28
N GLY A 242 -20.54 -13.72 8.84
CA GLY A 242 -19.24 -14.13 9.38
C GLY A 242 -18.17 -14.39 8.31
N GLU A 243 -18.33 -13.82 7.11
CA GLU A 243 -17.27 -13.88 6.10
C GLU A 243 -16.10 -12.98 6.50
N GLU A 244 -14.89 -13.54 6.48
CA GLU A 244 -13.68 -12.83 6.91
C GLU A 244 -13.04 -12.04 5.76
N VAL A 245 -12.72 -10.77 6.02
CA VAL A 245 -11.80 -9.98 5.20
C VAL A 245 -10.40 -10.14 5.77
N TRP A 246 -9.39 -10.06 4.90
CA TRP A 246 -8.01 -9.90 5.29
C TRP A 246 -7.83 -8.70 6.23
N GLU A 247 -7.28 -8.96 7.43
CA GLU A 247 -7.23 -7.99 8.54
C GLU A 247 -6.56 -6.66 8.17
N ALA A 248 -5.59 -6.67 7.26
CA ALA A 248 -4.93 -5.45 6.81
C ALA A 248 -5.86 -4.52 6.01
N HIS A 249 -6.96 -5.03 5.45
CA HIS A 249 -7.93 -4.25 4.69
C HIS A 249 -9.09 -3.71 5.53
N MET A 250 -9.36 -4.27 6.72
CA MET A 250 -10.46 -3.83 7.57
C MET A 250 -10.46 -2.33 7.89
N PRO A 251 -9.32 -1.66 8.17
CA PRO A 251 -9.29 -0.21 8.36
C PRO A 251 -9.79 0.57 7.14
N PHE A 252 -9.43 0.12 5.93
CA PHE A 252 -9.84 0.75 4.67
C PHE A 252 -11.32 0.51 4.35
N ILE A 253 -11.83 -0.69 4.61
CA ILE A 253 -13.25 -1.00 4.44
C ILE A 253 -14.11 -0.18 5.42
N ARG A 254 -13.65 0.01 6.66
CA ARG A 254 -14.31 0.89 7.63
C ARG A 254 -14.31 2.35 7.17
N LEU A 255 -13.18 2.82 6.62
CA LEU A 255 -13.09 4.16 6.05
C LEU A 255 -14.09 4.34 4.90
N PHE A 256 -14.14 3.39 3.97
CA PHE A 256 -15.12 3.34 2.89
C PHE A 256 -16.57 3.31 3.39
N ALA A 257 -16.90 2.47 4.37
CA ALA A 257 -18.25 2.42 4.93
C ALA A 257 -18.64 3.78 5.54
N ALA A 258 -17.69 4.42 6.24
CA ALA A 258 -17.88 5.73 6.83
C ALA A 258 -18.09 6.84 5.79
N THR A 259 -17.49 6.76 4.59
CA THR A 259 -17.77 7.72 3.50
C THR A 259 -19.23 7.67 3.04
N HIS A 260 -19.93 6.57 3.32
CA HIS A 260 -21.33 6.33 3.01
C HIS A 260 -22.27 6.46 4.22
N GLY A 261 -21.75 6.84 5.39
CA GLY A 261 -22.53 6.89 6.63
C GLY A 261 -22.97 5.51 7.15
N VAL A 262 -22.23 4.45 6.79
CA VAL A 262 -22.43 3.08 7.26
C VAL A 262 -21.37 2.75 8.32
N GLU A 263 -21.77 2.06 9.38
CA GLU A 263 -20.88 1.64 10.47
C GLU A 263 -20.78 0.10 10.48
N ILE A 264 -19.54 -0.42 10.55
CA ILE A 264 -19.20 -1.87 10.50
C ILE A 264 -18.06 -2.25 11.47
#